data_AF-I0GWC3-F1
#
_entry.id   AF-I0GWC3-F1
#
_cell.length_a   1.000
_cell.length_b   1.000
_cell.length_c   1.000
_cell.angle_alpha   90.00
_cell.angle_beta   90.00
_cell.angle_gamma   90.00
#
_symmetry.space_group_name_H-M   'P 1'
#
loop_
_entity.id
_entity.type
_entity.pdbx_description
1 polymer ?
#
loop_
_entity_poly.entity_id
_entity_poly.type
_entity_poly.pdbx_seq_one_letter_code
_entity_poly.pdbx_strand_id
1 'polypeptide(L)'
;MATAPPDGATLSPAAGETATNKQLTVTGGNWYYLYGGKATSSSDDLTGYNLTLDGVSSVYYYSYGAYSSNGDATENNVILINGASSQEVHGGHSEAEGKNANNNHLTITNASTRSSVYGGSSKKGAANYNTVTITGKPEGSDYSVAGSIYGGRSKYEKEACHNSVTLTDTAVNSSVTGGNSSYISYDGTDSVTAAISVAGLASDNQANVNGSEVKGNVTAADSQTGNAANNVATVKDKANNLLHGYIMKRDHWNYYTGLAYEYELDGEATGTANGLAIRKADTGGGSVKLELGATMHSSQDSPWKLDLNLTGFAGKKRGVSGGLSIAYLF
;
A
#
# COMPACT_ATOMS: atom_id res chain seq x y z
N MET A 1 -34.49 2.80 19.75
CA MET A 1 -34.62 1.59 18.91
C MET A 1 -33.92 1.87 17.61
N ALA A 2 -32.74 1.29 17.39
CA ALA A 2 -32.04 1.43 16.11
C ALA A 2 -32.80 0.62 15.06
N THR A 3 -33.34 1.31 14.06
CA THR A 3 -33.93 0.72 12.87
C THR A 3 -32.89 -0.17 12.19
N ALA A 4 -33.22 -1.42 11.90
CA ALA A 4 -32.37 -2.33 11.14
C ALA A 4 -31.91 -1.66 9.83
N PRO A 5 -30.62 -1.73 9.47
CA PRO A 5 -30.14 -1.14 8.22
C PRO A 5 -30.78 -1.82 7.00
N PRO A 6 -31.01 -1.08 5.89
CA PRO A 6 -31.64 -1.61 4.70
C PRO A 6 -30.84 -2.76 4.08
N ASP A 7 -31.56 -3.75 3.57
CA ASP A 7 -31.04 -4.99 2.99
C ASP A 7 -29.92 -4.73 1.96
N GLY A 8 -28.89 -5.58 2.03
CA GLY A 8 -27.61 -5.41 1.38
C GLY A 8 -27.70 -5.13 -0.12
N ALA A 9 -27.10 -4.01 -0.55
CA ALA A 9 -26.88 -3.73 -1.96
C ALA A 9 -26.06 -4.88 -2.57
N THR A 10 -26.74 -5.73 -3.33
CA THR A 10 -26.14 -6.75 -4.17
C THR A 10 -26.42 -6.34 -5.61
N LEU A 11 -25.38 -5.90 -6.32
CA LEU A 11 -25.38 -6.11 -7.76
C LEU A 11 -25.06 -7.60 -7.96
N SER A 12 -26.10 -8.42 -8.04
CA SER A 12 -25.95 -9.79 -8.56
C SER A 12 -26.28 -9.71 -10.05
N PRO A 13 -25.31 -9.82 -10.97
CA PRO A 13 -25.64 -10.28 -12.31
C PRO A 13 -26.14 -11.72 -12.18
N ALA A 14 -27.28 -12.02 -12.80
CA ALA A 14 -27.66 -13.40 -13.02
C ALA A 14 -26.63 -14.05 -13.96
N ALA A 15 -26.33 -15.33 -13.72
CA ALA A 15 -25.50 -16.15 -14.58
C ALA A 15 -25.93 -16.00 -16.06
N GLY A 16 -25.02 -15.50 -16.90
CA GLY A 16 -25.24 -15.36 -18.35
C GLY A 16 -25.80 -14.01 -18.83
N GLU A 17 -26.07 -13.04 -17.96
CA GLU A 17 -26.38 -11.68 -18.40
C GLU A 17 -25.15 -10.77 -18.30
N THR A 18 -24.69 -10.26 -19.44
CA THR A 18 -23.76 -9.13 -19.51
C THR A 18 -24.40 -7.92 -18.82
N ALA A 19 -24.17 -7.77 -17.51
CA ALA A 19 -24.52 -6.58 -16.75
C ALA A 19 -23.78 -5.39 -17.37
N THR A 20 -24.49 -4.53 -18.08
CA THR A 20 -23.90 -3.46 -18.89
C THR A 20 -23.32 -2.31 -18.08
N ASN A 21 -23.23 -2.40 -16.73
CA ASN A 21 -22.57 -1.33 -16.00
C ASN A 21 -21.64 -1.68 -14.84
N LYS A 22 -21.58 -2.92 -14.31
CA LYS A 22 -20.58 -3.41 -13.31
C LYS A 22 -20.04 -2.39 -12.27
N GLN A 23 -20.85 -1.42 -11.85
CA GLN A 23 -20.44 -0.25 -11.06
C GLN A 23 -21.49 -0.01 -9.97
N LEU A 24 -21.07 -0.01 -8.71
CA LEU A 24 -21.90 0.25 -7.54
C LEU A 24 -21.26 1.34 -6.69
N THR A 25 -21.96 2.46 -6.48
CA THR A 25 -21.58 3.48 -5.51
C THR A 25 -22.57 3.48 -4.36
N VAL A 26 -22.07 3.34 -3.13
CA VAL A 26 -22.86 3.36 -1.90
C VAL A 26 -22.46 4.59 -1.10
N THR A 27 -23.45 5.43 -0.77
CA THR A 27 -23.24 6.65 0.01
C THR A 27 -23.88 6.52 1.39
N GLY A 28 -23.11 6.79 2.45
CA GLY A 28 -23.65 6.82 3.82
C GLY A 28 -24.19 5.49 4.37
N GLY A 29 -24.70 5.55 5.59
CA GLY A 29 -25.43 4.45 6.23
C GLY A 29 -24.56 3.37 6.86
N ASN A 30 -25.25 2.39 7.46
CA ASN A 30 -24.64 1.19 8.04
C ASN A 30 -25.10 -0.03 7.23
N TRP A 31 -24.19 -0.98 6.97
CA TRP A 31 -24.44 -2.12 6.10
C TRP A 31 -23.85 -3.38 6.73
N TYR A 32 -24.42 -4.55 6.44
CA TYR A 32 -23.81 -5.80 6.87
C TYR A 32 -22.72 -6.27 5.89
N TYR A 33 -23.08 -6.34 4.62
CA TYR A 33 -22.21 -6.77 3.53
C TYR A 33 -22.43 -5.86 2.32
N LEU A 34 -21.37 -5.64 1.54
CA LEU A 34 -21.45 -4.96 0.25
C LEU A 34 -20.70 -5.78 -0.81
N TYR A 35 -21.30 -5.92 -1.98
CA TYR A 35 -20.75 -6.69 -3.10
C TYR A 35 -20.86 -5.89 -4.39
N GLY A 36 -19.73 -5.63 -5.05
CA GLY A 36 -19.74 -5.13 -6.43
C GLY A 36 -20.27 -6.19 -7.40
N GLY A 37 -19.93 -7.47 -7.17
CA GLY A 37 -20.50 -8.65 -7.81
C GLY A 37 -20.58 -9.85 -6.86
N LYS A 38 -21.56 -10.73 -7.03
CA LYS A 38 -21.73 -11.92 -6.18
C LYS A 38 -22.22 -13.15 -6.95
N ALA A 39 -21.54 -14.29 -6.79
CA ALA A 39 -21.91 -15.59 -7.34
C ALA A 39 -21.68 -16.69 -6.29
N THR A 40 -22.77 -17.25 -5.73
CA THR A 40 -22.69 -18.25 -4.62
C THR A 40 -22.93 -19.69 -5.04
N SER A 41 -23.49 -19.91 -6.24
CA SER A 41 -23.91 -21.24 -6.71
C SER A 41 -23.59 -21.50 -8.18
N SER A 42 -23.15 -20.49 -8.92
CA SER A 42 -22.69 -20.61 -10.30
C SER A 42 -21.18 -20.64 -10.35
N SER A 43 -20.64 -21.22 -11.44
CA SER A 43 -19.23 -21.12 -11.80
C SER A 43 -18.92 -19.82 -12.56
N ASP A 44 -19.71 -18.77 -12.32
CA ASP A 44 -19.58 -17.52 -13.05
C ASP A 44 -18.31 -16.80 -12.62
N ASP A 45 -17.53 -16.43 -13.63
CA ASP A 45 -16.36 -15.59 -13.45
C ASP A 45 -16.81 -14.14 -13.31
N LEU A 46 -16.50 -13.54 -12.16
CA LEU A 46 -16.84 -12.17 -11.83
C LEU A 46 -15.67 -11.26 -12.15
N THR A 47 -15.65 -10.79 -13.40
CA THR A 47 -14.61 -9.91 -13.92
C THR A 47 -15.09 -8.46 -14.02
N GLY A 48 -14.31 -7.49 -13.54
CA GLY A 48 -14.51 -6.07 -13.86
C GLY A 48 -15.57 -5.33 -13.04
N TYR A 49 -15.92 -5.82 -11.85
CA TYR A 49 -16.84 -5.12 -10.94
C TYR A 49 -16.16 -4.00 -10.19
N ASN A 50 -16.86 -2.88 -10.04
CA ASN A 50 -16.37 -1.68 -9.38
C ASN A 50 -17.31 -1.34 -8.22
N LEU A 51 -16.77 -1.27 -7.01
CA LEU A 51 -17.50 -0.93 -5.80
C LEU A 51 -16.89 0.32 -5.16
N THR A 52 -17.67 1.38 -5.00
CA THR A 52 -17.28 2.61 -4.32
C THR A 52 -18.09 2.81 -3.05
N LEU A 53 -17.42 3.01 -1.92
CA LEU A 53 -18.00 3.36 -0.63
C LEU A 53 -17.62 4.81 -0.34
N ASP A 54 -18.62 5.68 -0.37
CA ASP A 54 -18.45 7.12 -0.20
C ASP A 54 -19.14 7.58 1.09
N GLY A 55 -18.35 7.86 2.12
CA GLY A 55 -18.89 8.29 3.42
C GLY A 55 -19.77 7.26 4.11
N VAL A 56 -19.66 5.97 3.75
CA VAL A 56 -20.37 4.87 4.42
C VAL A 56 -19.94 4.79 5.89
N SER A 57 -20.88 4.95 6.81
CA SER A 57 -20.58 5.02 8.24
C SER A 57 -20.01 3.71 8.79
N SER A 58 -20.52 2.57 8.33
CA SER A 58 -19.98 1.25 8.70
C SER A 58 -20.45 0.14 7.76
N VAL A 59 -19.56 -0.75 7.37
CA VAL A 59 -19.89 -2.10 6.91
C VAL A 59 -19.48 -3.10 7.98
N TYR A 60 -20.40 -3.85 8.56
CA TYR A 60 -20.15 -4.68 9.74
C TYR A 60 -19.31 -5.94 9.47
N TYR A 61 -19.35 -6.49 8.26
CA TYR A 61 -18.64 -7.74 7.93
C TYR A 61 -17.67 -7.60 6.77
N TYR A 62 -18.15 -7.61 5.53
CA TYR A 62 -17.27 -7.66 4.37
C TYR A 62 -17.71 -6.71 3.27
N SER A 63 -16.72 -6.11 2.61
CA SER A 63 -16.89 -5.43 1.33
C SER A 63 -16.07 -6.16 0.26
N TYR A 64 -16.73 -6.61 -0.78
CA TYR A 64 -16.11 -7.34 -1.89
C TYR A 64 -16.29 -6.55 -3.18
N GLY A 65 -15.21 -6.31 -3.94
CA GLY A 65 -15.35 -5.88 -5.34
C GLY A 65 -16.08 -6.96 -6.13
N ALA A 66 -15.69 -8.22 -5.93
CA ALA A 66 -16.51 -9.38 -6.28
C ALA A 66 -16.30 -10.56 -5.32
N TYR A 67 -17.34 -11.36 -5.14
CA TYR A 67 -17.31 -12.62 -4.39
C TYR A 67 -17.81 -13.77 -5.26
N SER A 68 -16.97 -14.76 -5.54
CA SER A 68 -17.37 -15.96 -6.29
C SER A 68 -17.02 -17.24 -5.53
N SER A 69 -18.03 -18.09 -5.31
CA SER A 69 -17.82 -19.39 -4.67
C SER A 69 -17.22 -20.43 -5.62
N ASN A 70 -17.54 -20.39 -6.92
CA ASN A 70 -17.09 -21.41 -7.89
C ASN A 70 -16.44 -20.84 -9.18
N GLY A 71 -16.29 -19.54 -9.30
CA GLY A 71 -15.65 -18.88 -10.45
C GLY A 71 -14.50 -17.96 -10.04
N ASP A 72 -13.85 -17.40 -11.04
CA ASP A 72 -12.80 -16.39 -10.86
C ASP A 72 -13.42 -15.07 -10.36
N ALA A 73 -12.64 -14.28 -9.62
CA ALA A 73 -13.00 -12.93 -9.17
C ALA A 73 -11.86 -11.98 -9.55
N THR A 74 -11.84 -11.55 -10.80
CA THR A 74 -10.69 -10.87 -11.42
C THR A 74 -10.99 -9.44 -11.86
N GLU A 75 -9.97 -8.59 -11.98
CA GLU A 75 -10.11 -7.23 -12.54
C GLU A 75 -11.13 -6.35 -11.80
N ASN A 76 -11.44 -6.67 -10.55
CA ASN A 76 -12.41 -5.91 -9.76
C ASN A 76 -11.72 -4.77 -9.04
N ASN A 77 -12.46 -3.70 -8.80
CA ASN A 77 -11.97 -2.48 -8.20
C ASN A 77 -12.84 -2.11 -7.00
N VAL A 78 -12.20 -1.74 -5.89
CA VAL A 78 -12.87 -1.27 -4.68
C VAL A 78 -12.27 0.07 -4.26
N ILE A 79 -13.13 1.04 -3.98
CA ILE A 79 -12.74 2.40 -3.59
C ILE A 79 -13.46 2.75 -2.28
N LEU A 80 -12.71 3.12 -1.24
CA LEU A 80 -13.24 3.68 0.01
C LEU A 80 -12.77 5.13 0.15
N ILE A 81 -13.71 6.06 0.29
CA ILE A 81 -13.42 7.51 0.37
C ILE A 81 -14.27 8.22 1.42
N ASN A 82 -13.89 9.47 1.72
CA ASN A 82 -14.69 10.42 2.50
C ASN A 82 -15.11 9.89 3.88
N GLY A 83 -14.19 9.22 4.58
CA GLY A 83 -14.45 8.66 5.91
C GLY A 83 -15.24 7.34 5.91
N ALA A 84 -15.39 6.69 4.75
CA ALA A 84 -16.00 5.36 4.69
C ALA A 84 -15.30 4.38 5.64
N SER A 85 -16.08 3.56 6.35
CA SER A 85 -15.58 2.54 7.27
C SER A 85 -16.12 1.15 6.93
N SER A 86 -15.22 0.17 6.79
CA SER A 86 -15.59 -1.23 6.59
C SER A 86 -14.88 -2.12 7.61
N GLN A 87 -15.44 -3.31 7.87
CA GLN A 87 -14.78 -4.28 8.73
C GLN A 87 -13.60 -4.90 7.98
N GLU A 88 -13.84 -5.67 6.92
CA GLU A 88 -12.81 -6.32 6.09
C GLU A 88 -13.12 -6.10 4.60
N VAL A 89 -12.07 -5.91 3.78
CA VAL A 89 -12.23 -5.50 2.37
C VAL A 89 -11.40 -6.37 1.45
N HIS A 90 -12.01 -6.85 0.37
CA HIS A 90 -11.34 -7.61 -0.68
C HIS A 90 -11.61 -6.97 -2.05
N GLY A 91 -10.57 -6.71 -2.83
CA GLY A 91 -10.75 -6.30 -4.23
C GLY A 91 -11.48 -7.39 -5.02
N GLY A 92 -11.09 -8.65 -4.86
CA GLY A 92 -11.84 -9.83 -5.33
C GLY A 92 -11.65 -11.04 -4.42
N HIS A 93 -12.67 -11.90 -4.33
CA HIS A 93 -12.63 -13.12 -3.54
C HIS A 93 -13.11 -14.35 -4.31
N SER A 94 -12.31 -15.41 -4.31
CA SER A 94 -12.64 -16.70 -4.94
C SER A 94 -12.36 -17.90 -4.02
N GLU A 95 -13.26 -18.88 -3.98
CA GLU A 95 -13.20 -20.01 -3.02
C GLU A 95 -12.80 -21.37 -3.63
N ALA A 96 -13.18 -21.66 -4.87
CA ALA A 96 -13.02 -22.99 -5.45
C ALA A 96 -11.59 -23.30 -5.90
N GLU A 97 -11.30 -24.61 -6.03
CA GLU A 97 -9.99 -25.09 -6.52
C GLU A 97 -9.71 -24.58 -7.93
N GLY A 98 -8.51 -24.02 -8.11
CA GLY A 98 -8.08 -23.46 -9.39
C GLY A 98 -8.75 -22.14 -9.77
N LYS A 99 -9.56 -21.55 -8.88
CA LYS A 99 -10.24 -20.28 -9.12
C LYS A 99 -9.54 -19.11 -8.45
N ASN A 100 -9.38 -18.05 -9.22
CA ASN A 100 -8.35 -17.04 -8.99
C ASN A 100 -8.97 -15.69 -8.60
N ALA A 101 -8.22 -14.92 -7.84
CA ALA A 101 -8.53 -13.55 -7.47
C ALA A 101 -7.42 -12.62 -7.97
N ASN A 102 -7.21 -12.58 -9.29
CA ASN A 102 -6.10 -11.86 -9.93
C ASN A 102 -6.51 -10.46 -10.41
N ASN A 103 -5.53 -9.56 -10.54
CA ASN A 103 -5.71 -8.22 -11.15
C ASN A 103 -6.75 -7.33 -10.46
N ASN A 104 -7.00 -7.54 -9.17
CA ASN A 104 -7.95 -6.72 -8.43
C ASN A 104 -7.25 -5.51 -7.80
N HIS A 105 -8.00 -4.42 -7.67
CA HIS A 105 -7.50 -3.13 -7.23
C HIS A 105 -8.30 -2.65 -6.01
N LEU A 106 -7.61 -2.21 -4.96
CA LEU A 106 -8.20 -1.60 -3.79
C LEU A 106 -7.57 -0.24 -3.54
N THR A 107 -8.40 0.80 -3.45
CA THR A 107 -8.00 2.16 -3.10
C THR A 107 -8.73 2.62 -1.84
N ILE A 108 -7.98 3.10 -0.84
CA ILE A 108 -8.52 3.66 0.39
C ILE A 108 -7.94 5.07 0.57
N THR A 109 -8.78 6.10 0.53
CA THR A 109 -8.34 7.49 0.67
C THR A 109 -9.12 8.18 1.78
N ASN A 110 -8.43 8.56 2.86
CA ASN A 110 -9.06 9.16 4.06
C ASN A 110 -10.28 8.36 4.55
N ALA A 111 -10.14 7.04 4.55
CA ALA A 111 -11.14 6.05 4.95
C ALA A 111 -10.48 4.99 5.85
N SER A 112 -11.27 4.20 6.58
CA SER A 112 -10.76 3.24 7.55
C SER A 112 -11.30 1.83 7.39
N THR A 113 -10.52 0.85 7.83
CA THR A 113 -10.95 -0.53 7.98
C THR A 113 -10.61 -1.04 9.38
N ARG A 114 -11.51 -1.86 9.94
CA ARG A 114 -11.39 -2.38 11.31
C ARG A 114 -10.73 -3.76 11.40
N SER A 115 -10.46 -4.37 10.25
CA SER A 115 -9.78 -5.65 10.07
C SER A 115 -8.81 -5.55 8.90
N SER A 116 -8.42 -6.69 8.35
CA SER A 116 -7.48 -6.79 7.25
C SER A 116 -8.08 -6.35 5.92
N VAL A 117 -7.20 -6.06 4.96
CA VAL A 117 -7.58 -5.77 3.58
C VAL A 117 -6.75 -6.58 2.60
N TYR A 118 -7.34 -6.88 1.45
CA TYR A 118 -6.74 -7.73 0.42
C TYR A 118 -6.97 -7.10 -0.95
N GLY A 119 -5.91 -6.90 -1.73
CA GLY A 119 -6.07 -6.55 -3.15
C GLY A 119 -6.83 -7.67 -3.86
N GLY A 120 -6.42 -8.92 -3.67
CA GLY A 120 -7.19 -10.11 -4.05
C GLY A 120 -6.98 -11.25 -3.06
N SER A 121 -8.00 -12.08 -2.84
CA SER A 121 -7.95 -13.22 -1.92
C SER A 121 -8.55 -14.47 -2.56
N SER A 122 -7.73 -15.49 -2.77
CA SER A 122 -8.21 -16.80 -3.20
C SER A 122 -7.97 -17.85 -2.12
N LYS A 123 -8.98 -18.71 -1.91
CA LYS A 123 -8.85 -19.85 -1.01
C LYS A 123 -7.91 -20.89 -1.64
N LYS A 124 -8.22 -21.38 -2.84
CA LYS A 124 -7.57 -22.53 -3.49
C LYS A 124 -7.02 -22.25 -4.90
N GLY A 125 -6.87 -20.98 -5.26
CA GLY A 125 -6.27 -20.53 -6.51
C GLY A 125 -5.31 -19.37 -6.31
N ALA A 126 -4.88 -18.78 -7.41
CA ALA A 126 -3.91 -17.69 -7.40
C ALA A 126 -4.52 -16.35 -7.00
N ALA A 127 -3.68 -15.46 -6.48
CA ALA A 127 -3.99 -14.06 -6.19
C ALA A 127 -2.83 -13.19 -6.68
N ASN A 128 -2.63 -13.15 -7.99
CA ASN A 128 -1.54 -12.45 -8.67
C ASN A 128 -1.96 -11.05 -9.13
N TYR A 129 -0.98 -10.16 -9.31
CA TYR A 129 -1.16 -8.84 -9.95
C TYR A 129 -2.18 -7.91 -9.27
N ASN A 130 -2.46 -8.13 -8.00
CA ASN A 130 -3.39 -7.29 -7.26
C ASN A 130 -2.67 -6.06 -6.69
N THR A 131 -3.39 -4.96 -6.56
CA THR A 131 -2.84 -3.71 -6.03
C THR A 131 -3.66 -3.18 -4.86
N VAL A 132 -2.98 -2.71 -3.81
CA VAL A 132 -3.60 -1.96 -2.71
C VAL A 132 -2.92 -0.60 -2.61
N THR A 133 -3.70 0.48 -2.67
CA THR A 133 -3.22 1.85 -2.47
C THR A 133 -3.97 2.48 -1.32
N ILE A 134 -3.25 2.97 -0.32
CA ILE A 134 -3.83 3.65 0.84
C ILE A 134 -3.17 5.01 1.03
N THR A 135 -3.98 6.06 1.04
CA THR A 135 -3.53 7.43 1.21
C THR A 135 -4.30 8.12 2.33
N GLY A 136 -3.56 8.67 3.29
CA GLY A 136 -4.15 9.40 4.40
C GLY A 136 -4.92 8.49 5.37
N LYS A 137 -5.64 9.16 6.27
CA LYS A 137 -6.36 8.57 7.40
C LYS A 137 -7.53 9.49 7.78
N PRO A 138 -8.72 8.97 8.13
CA PRO A 138 -9.80 9.81 8.62
C PRO A 138 -9.39 10.55 9.89
N GLU A 139 -9.84 11.79 10.03
CA GLU A 139 -9.61 12.57 11.25
C GLU A 139 -10.17 11.82 12.49
N GLY A 140 -9.42 11.83 13.58
CA GLY A 140 -9.81 11.14 14.82
C GLY A 140 -9.71 9.62 14.79
N SER A 141 -9.33 8.99 13.67
CA SER A 141 -9.02 7.56 13.62
C SER A 141 -7.57 7.31 14.02
N ASP A 142 -7.31 6.24 14.78
CA ASP A 142 -5.94 5.81 15.08
C ASP A 142 -5.24 5.29 13.81
N TYR A 143 -5.96 4.48 13.02
CA TYR A 143 -5.46 3.75 11.86
C TYR A 143 -6.39 3.88 10.64
N SER A 144 -5.83 3.79 9.44
CA SER A 144 -6.60 3.52 8.22
C SER A 144 -6.86 2.03 8.02
N VAL A 145 -5.99 1.18 8.54
CA VAL A 145 -6.19 -0.27 8.58
C VAL A 145 -5.82 -0.80 9.96
N ALA A 146 -6.81 -1.31 10.69
CA ALA A 146 -6.57 -1.90 12.01
C ALA A 146 -6.06 -3.35 11.95
N GLY A 147 -6.26 -4.04 10.81
CA GLY A 147 -5.70 -5.36 10.54
C GLY A 147 -4.46 -5.34 9.64
N SER A 148 -4.15 -6.48 9.03
CA SER A 148 -3.03 -6.63 8.09
C SER A 148 -3.42 -6.22 6.67
N ILE A 149 -2.43 -5.84 5.87
CA ILE A 149 -2.61 -5.55 4.44
C ILE A 149 -1.95 -6.64 3.63
N TYR A 150 -2.67 -7.16 2.63
CA TYR A 150 -2.14 -8.10 1.65
C TYR A 150 -2.38 -7.55 0.24
N GLY A 151 -1.34 -7.41 -0.57
CA GLY A 151 -1.52 -7.10 -2.00
C GLY A 151 -2.29 -8.24 -2.67
N GLY A 152 -1.82 -9.48 -2.52
CA GLY A 152 -2.56 -10.68 -2.89
C GLY A 152 -2.36 -11.81 -1.86
N ARG A 153 -3.41 -12.60 -1.62
CA ARG A 153 -3.38 -13.74 -0.69
C ARG A 153 -3.92 -15.03 -1.30
N SER A 154 -3.12 -16.08 -1.27
CA SER A 154 -3.53 -17.46 -1.57
C SER A 154 -3.43 -18.33 -0.31
N LYS A 155 -4.56 -18.90 0.13
CA LYS A 155 -4.67 -19.60 1.43
C LYS A 155 -4.20 -21.06 1.42
N TYR A 156 -4.19 -21.71 0.27
CA TYR A 156 -3.74 -23.10 0.11
C TYR A 156 -2.56 -23.17 -0.87
N GLU A 157 -1.58 -22.30 -0.65
CA GLU A 157 -0.25 -22.30 -1.30
C GLU A 157 -0.27 -22.29 -2.83
N LYS A 158 -1.16 -21.50 -3.43
CA LYS A 158 -1.02 -21.14 -4.86
C LYS A 158 -0.32 -19.79 -4.99
N GLU A 159 -0.14 -19.35 -6.21
CA GLU A 159 0.65 -18.15 -6.50
C GLU A 159 0.05 -16.87 -5.89
N ALA A 160 0.91 -16.02 -5.34
CA ALA A 160 0.61 -14.65 -4.94
C ALA A 160 1.77 -13.74 -5.40
N CYS A 161 1.96 -13.68 -6.71
CA CYS A 161 3.06 -12.97 -7.36
C CYS A 161 2.63 -11.62 -7.94
N HIS A 162 3.58 -10.72 -8.17
CA HIS A 162 3.38 -9.43 -8.82
C HIS A 162 2.37 -8.49 -8.14
N ASN A 163 2.13 -8.70 -6.85
CA ASN A 163 1.24 -7.85 -6.09
C ASN A 163 1.98 -6.61 -5.59
N SER A 164 1.26 -5.49 -5.49
CA SER A 164 1.83 -4.22 -5.04
C SER A 164 0.98 -3.59 -3.95
N VAL A 165 1.62 -3.22 -2.84
CA VAL A 165 1.01 -2.40 -1.79
C VAL A 165 1.74 -1.06 -1.73
N THR A 166 0.99 0.04 -1.76
CA THR A 166 1.52 1.39 -1.63
C THR A 166 0.77 2.15 -0.54
N LEU A 167 1.51 2.59 0.49
CA LEU A 167 1.00 3.38 1.61
C LEU A 167 1.61 4.77 1.57
N THR A 168 0.78 5.80 1.71
CA THR A 168 1.21 7.20 1.78
C THR A 168 0.48 7.93 2.90
N ASP A 169 1.23 8.55 3.81
CA ASP A 169 0.67 9.37 4.91
C ASP A 169 -0.43 8.68 5.74
N THR A 170 -0.31 7.38 5.96
CA THR A 170 -1.33 6.55 6.62
C THR A 170 -0.79 5.85 7.87
N ALA A 171 -1.66 5.11 8.58
CA ALA A 171 -1.29 4.32 9.76
C ALA A 171 -1.94 2.94 9.72
N VAL A 172 -1.15 1.90 9.99
CA VAL A 172 -1.53 0.48 9.96
C VAL A 172 -1.16 -0.18 11.28
N ASN A 173 -2.13 -0.84 11.93
CA ASN A 173 -1.94 -1.45 13.25
C ASN A 173 -1.34 -2.87 13.21
N SER A 174 -1.06 -3.40 12.01
CA SER A 174 -0.51 -4.73 11.82
C SER A 174 0.50 -4.74 10.67
N SER A 175 0.78 -5.92 10.12
CA SER A 175 1.76 -6.14 9.06
C SER A 175 1.24 -5.74 7.68
N VAL A 176 2.18 -5.40 6.79
CA VAL A 176 1.95 -5.11 5.38
C VAL A 176 2.69 -6.15 4.56
N THR A 177 1.98 -6.86 3.67
CA THR A 177 2.55 -7.91 2.83
C THR A 177 2.20 -7.67 1.37
N GLY A 178 3.19 -7.65 0.47
CA GLY A 178 2.93 -7.55 -0.98
C GLY A 178 2.19 -8.80 -1.48
N GLY A 179 2.81 -9.97 -1.43
CA GLY A 179 2.18 -11.25 -1.76
C GLY A 179 2.30 -12.28 -0.64
N ASN A 180 1.21 -12.98 -0.32
CA ASN A 180 1.18 -14.03 0.70
C ASN A 180 0.66 -15.35 0.12
N SER A 181 1.55 -16.33 0.03
CA SER A 181 1.24 -17.71 -0.34
C SER A 181 1.53 -18.61 0.86
N SER A 182 0.50 -18.91 1.65
CA SER A 182 0.68 -19.61 2.92
C SER A 182 -0.43 -20.60 3.13
N TYR A 183 -0.11 -21.82 3.56
CA TYR A 183 -1.12 -22.75 4.05
C TYR A 183 -1.63 -22.27 5.40
N ILE A 184 -2.94 -22.00 5.49
CA ILE A 184 -3.60 -21.71 6.76
C ILE A 184 -4.75 -22.70 6.93
N SER A 185 -4.48 -23.82 7.61
CA SER A 185 -5.53 -24.70 8.12
C SER A 185 -6.25 -23.99 9.26
N TYR A 186 -7.49 -23.53 9.02
CA TYR A 186 -8.36 -23.03 10.09
C TYR A 186 -9.54 -23.96 10.34
N ASP A 187 -9.36 -25.25 10.05
CA ASP A 187 -10.41 -26.25 10.11
C ASP A 187 -9.74 -27.61 10.33
N GLY A 188 -9.89 -28.16 11.53
CA GLY A 188 -9.29 -29.43 11.94
C GLY A 188 -9.85 -30.68 11.26
N THR A 189 -10.37 -30.61 10.03
CA THR A 189 -10.96 -31.76 9.32
C THR A 189 -10.38 -32.10 7.95
N ASP A 190 -9.48 -31.29 7.38
CA ASP A 190 -8.89 -31.61 6.08
C ASP A 190 -7.65 -32.51 6.21
N SER A 191 -7.89 -33.81 5.99
CA SER A 191 -6.86 -34.85 5.94
C SER A 191 -5.92 -34.61 4.76
N VAL A 192 -4.63 -34.38 5.06
CA VAL A 192 -3.54 -34.24 4.09
C VAL A 192 -3.45 -35.52 3.26
N THR A 193 -3.93 -35.49 2.01
CA THR A 193 -3.65 -36.54 1.02
C THR A 193 -3.44 -35.92 -0.37
N ALA A 194 -2.17 -35.89 -0.78
CA ALA A 194 -1.68 -35.93 -2.16
C ALA A 194 -2.17 -34.84 -3.16
N ALA A 195 -1.65 -33.61 -3.03
CA ALA A 195 -1.33 -32.72 -4.17
C ALA A 195 -0.50 -31.49 -3.75
N ILE A 196 0.63 -31.68 -3.05
CA ILE A 196 1.69 -30.65 -3.06
C ILE A 196 2.34 -30.73 -4.44
N SER A 197 1.79 -30.03 -5.43
CA SER A 197 2.33 -30.03 -6.80
C SER A 197 2.53 -28.65 -7.43
N VAL A 198 2.33 -27.57 -6.68
CA VAL A 198 2.83 -26.24 -7.06
C VAL A 198 3.42 -25.62 -5.81
N ALA A 199 4.73 -25.37 -5.80
CA ALA A 199 5.35 -24.56 -4.76
C ALA A 199 4.67 -23.20 -4.76
N GLY A 200 4.01 -22.78 -3.68
CA GLY A 200 3.25 -21.53 -3.65
C GLY A 200 4.15 -20.32 -3.85
N LEU A 201 4.29 -19.84 -5.09
CA LEU A 201 5.23 -18.77 -5.43
C LEU A 201 4.71 -17.43 -4.90
N ALA A 202 5.60 -16.63 -4.35
CA ALA A 202 5.32 -15.24 -3.98
C ALA A 202 6.46 -14.36 -4.48
N SER A 203 6.66 -14.32 -5.80
CA SER A 203 7.73 -13.53 -6.43
C SER A 203 7.24 -12.19 -6.96
N ASP A 204 8.19 -11.29 -7.21
CA ASP A 204 7.99 -10.01 -7.91
C ASP A 204 6.98 -9.07 -7.23
N ASN A 205 6.79 -9.22 -5.92
CA ASN A 205 5.90 -8.41 -5.11
C ASN A 205 6.59 -7.16 -4.57
N GLN A 206 5.78 -6.13 -4.34
CA GLN A 206 6.23 -4.84 -3.81
C GLN A 206 5.41 -4.41 -2.59
N ALA A 207 6.09 -3.93 -1.56
CA ALA A 207 5.48 -3.27 -0.42
C ALA A 207 6.19 -1.92 -0.17
N ASN A 208 5.52 -0.83 -0.54
CA ASN A 208 6.06 0.52 -0.51
C ASN A 208 5.34 1.35 0.56
N VAL A 209 6.06 1.77 1.58
CA VAL A 209 5.53 2.55 2.71
C VAL A 209 6.21 3.92 2.70
N ASN A 210 5.45 4.98 2.46
CA ASN A 210 5.96 6.34 2.35
C ASN A 210 5.30 7.26 3.38
N GLY A 211 6.09 7.77 4.32
CA GLY A 211 5.61 8.60 5.41
C GLY A 211 4.44 7.95 6.17
N SER A 212 4.46 6.64 6.39
CA SER A 212 3.34 5.94 7.01
C SER A 212 3.81 5.13 8.22
N GLU A 213 2.98 5.06 9.24
CA GLU A 213 3.25 4.29 10.44
C GLU A 213 2.72 2.85 10.27
N VAL A 214 3.56 1.85 10.51
CA VAL A 214 3.19 0.43 10.47
C VAL A 214 3.65 -0.23 11.76
N LYS A 215 2.70 -0.74 12.57
CA LYS A 215 3.03 -1.41 13.84
C LYS A 215 3.60 -2.82 13.67
N GLY A 216 3.23 -3.50 12.59
CA GLY A 216 3.73 -4.84 12.25
C GLY A 216 4.92 -4.81 11.30
N ASN A 217 5.19 -5.95 10.67
CA ASN A 217 6.29 -6.08 9.71
C ASN A 217 5.87 -5.55 8.32
N VAL A 218 6.79 -4.91 7.61
CA VAL A 218 6.65 -4.61 6.19
C VAL A 218 7.41 -5.68 5.41
N THR A 219 6.67 -6.54 4.70
CA THR A 219 7.19 -7.70 4.00
C THR A 219 6.78 -7.61 2.53
N ALA A 220 7.72 -7.77 1.60
CA ALA A 220 7.36 -7.76 0.18
C ALA A 220 6.66 -9.06 -0.22
N ALA A 221 7.11 -10.20 0.31
CA ALA A 221 6.43 -11.47 0.11
C ALA A 221 6.66 -12.46 1.26
N ASP A 222 5.67 -13.31 1.48
CA ASP A 222 5.72 -14.45 2.39
C ASP A 222 5.27 -15.72 1.65
N SER A 223 6.13 -16.74 1.63
CA SER A 223 5.86 -18.04 1.04
C SER A 223 6.36 -19.16 1.95
N GLN A 224 5.48 -20.13 2.26
CA GLN A 224 5.83 -21.26 3.13
C GLN A 224 6.58 -22.37 2.39
N THR A 225 6.22 -22.65 1.12
CA THR A 225 6.72 -23.81 0.37
C THR A 225 7.29 -23.45 -1.00
N GLY A 226 7.11 -22.21 -1.48
CA GLY A 226 7.54 -21.76 -2.80
C GLY A 226 8.63 -20.70 -2.78
N ASN A 227 9.11 -20.35 -3.98
CA ASN A 227 10.14 -19.33 -4.15
C ASN A 227 9.57 -17.92 -3.92
N ALA A 228 10.34 -17.06 -3.25
CA ALA A 228 10.04 -15.66 -3.00
C ALA A 228 11.12 -14.75 -3.62
N ALA A 229 11.34 -14.90 -4.92
CA ALA A 229 12.34 -14.13 -5.66
C ALA A 229 11.85 -12.71 -6.02
N ASN A 230 12.80 -11.78 -6.22
CA ASN A 230 12.58 -10.45 -6.79
C ASN A 230 11.56 -9.55 -6.05
N ASN A 231 11.38 -9.78 -4.77
CA ASN A 231 10.47 -8.99 -3.95
C ASN A 231 11.17 -7.75 -3.39
N VAL A 232 10.48 -6.61 -3.38
CA VAL A 232 11.03 -5.32 -2.91
C VAL A 232 10.15 -4.73 -1.81
N ALA A 233 10.72 -4.56 -0.61
CA ALA A 233 10.08 -3.82 0.48
C ALA A 233 10.83 -2.49 0.66
N THR A 234 10.09 -1.39 0.61
CA THR A 234 10.63 -0.03 0.82
C THR A 234 9.88 0.65 1.93
N VAL A 235 10.59 1.14 2.95
CA VAL A 235 10.03 1.99 4.00
C VAL A 235 10.78 3.33 3.96
N LYS A 236 10.04 4.42 3.74
CA LYS A 236 10.53 5.79 3.79
C LYS A 236 9.76 6.51 4.88
N ASP A 237 10.48 6.96 5.90
CA ASP A 237 9.86 7.54 7.08
C ASP A 237 9.45 9.02 6.87
N LYS A 238 8.59 9.57 7.75
CA LYS A 238 8.28 11.01 7.73
C LYS A 238 9.47 11.79 8.29
N ALA A 239 10.27 12.40 7.43
CA ALA A 239 11.31 13.34 7.87
C ALA A 239 10.66 14.65 8.36
N ASN A 240 10.73 14.92 9.66
CA ASN A 240 10.40 16.22 10.23
C ASN A 240 11.58 17.16 10.02
N ASN A 241 11.45 18.08 9.07
CA ASN A 241 12.50 19.03 8.71
C ASN A 241 12.17 20.43 9.26
N LEU A 242 12.98 20.91 10.21
CA LEU A 242 12.99 22.30 10.63
C LEU A 242 14.13 23.01 9.89
N LEU A 243 13.79 23.95 9.00
CA LEU A 243 14.73 24.65 8.14
C LEU A 243 14.73 26.16 8.47
N HIS A 244 15.88 26.74 8.77
CA HIS A 244 16.09 28.18 8.86
C HIS A 244 17.13 28.60 7.82
N GLY A 245 16.77 29.52 6.93
CA GLY A 245 17.64 29.99 5.85
C GLY A 245 17.72 31.51 5.79
N TYR A 246 18.87 32.02 5.36
CA TYR A 246 19.11 33.45 5.17
C TYR A 246 19.82 33.70 3.84
N ILE A 247 19.35 34.72 3.11
CA ILE A 247 19.88 35.13 1.81
C ILE A 247 20.34 36.59 1.90
N MET A 248 21.62 36.84 1.66
CA MET A 248 22.18 38.18 1.51
C MET A 248 22.38 38.49 0.04
N LYS A 249 21.73 39.55 -0.44
CA LYS A 249 21.89 40.04 -1.80
C LYS A 249 22.91 41.19 -1.83
N ARG A 250 23.88 41.12 -2.74
CA ARG A 250 24.80 42.21 -3.10
C ARG A 250 24.80 42.37 -4.61
N ASP A 251 25.21 43.54 -5.10
CA ASP A 251 25.03 43.95 -6.50
C ASP A 251 25.43 42.89 -7.54
N HIS A 252 26.55 42.18 -7.35
CA HIS A 252 27.00 41.12 -8.26
C HIS A 252 26.93 39.70 -7.66
N TRP A 253 26.70 39.58 -6.35
CA TRP A 253 26.79 38.31 -5.63
C TRP A 253 25.66 38.13 -4.65
N ASN A 254 24.98 36.99 -4.76
CA ASN A 254 24.02 36.52 -3.78
C ASN A 254 24.67 35.43 -2.94
N TYR A 255 24.64 35.59 -1.62
CA TYR A 255 25.11 34.58 -0.67
C TYR A 255 23.91 33.99 0.05
N TYR A 256 23.93 32.69 0.28
CA TYR A 256 22.92 32.04 1.10
C TYR A 256 23.55 31.08 2.10
N THR A 257 22.88 30.96 3.24
CA THR A 257 23.19 29.98 4.27
C THR A 257 21.90 29.35 4.76
N GLY A 258 21.92 28.04 5.00
CA GLY A 258 20.79 27.27 5.50
C GLY A 258 21.23 26.32 6.59
N LEU A 259 20.51 26.31 7.71
CA LEU A 259 20.69 25.32 8.75
C LEU A 259 19.38 24.54 8.90
N ALA A 260 19.47 23.21 8.84
CA ALA A 260 18.34 22.33 9.05
C ALA A 260 18.64 21.30 10.13
N TYR A 261 17.63 20.96 10.90
CA TYR A 261 17.63 19.78 11.74
C TYR A 261 16.56 18.81 11.23
N GLU A 262 16.99 17.60 10.95
CA GLU A 262 16.14 16.48 10.57
C GLU A 262 16.20 15.47 11.72
N TYR A 263 15.05 15.02 12.21
CA TYR A 263 14.98 13.92 13.16
C TYR A 263 14.14 12.80 12.60
N GLU A 264 14.74 11.62 12.52
CA GLU A 264 14.06 10.37 12.15
C GLU A 264 13.62 9.69 13.44
N LEU A 265 12.30 9.60 13.65
CA LEU A 265 11.70 9.20 14.93
C LEU A 265 11.86 7.70 15.21
N ASP A 266 11.59 6.85 14.22
CA ASP A 266 11.53 5.40 14.40
C ASP A 266 12.01 4.63 13.15
N GLY A 267 13.23 4.95 12.70
CA GLY A 267 13.85 4.37 11.52
C GLY A 267 14.40 2.95 11.73
N GLU A 268 13.68 2.06 12.40
CA GLU A 268 14.12 0.68 12.58
C GLU A 268 13.67 -0.23 11.43
N ALA A 269 14.59 -0.52 10.51
CA ALA A 269 14.39 -1.55 9.49
C ALA A 269 14.89 -2.90 10.02
N THR A 270 13.94 -3.82 10.22
CA THR A 270 14.22 -5.23 10.51
C THR A 270 13.81 -6.09 9.31
N GLY A 271 14.45 -7.24 9.15
CA GLY A 271 14.07 -8.19 8.12
C GLY A 271 14.45 -9.59 8.51
N THR A 272 13.86 -10.58 7.84
CA THR A 272 14.25 -11.97 7.94
C THR A 272 14.46 -12.55 6.54
N ALA A 273 15.41 -13.48 6.40
CA ALA A 273 15.62 -14.26 5.20
C ALA A 273 15.66 -15.74 5.61
N ASN A 274 14.79 -16.58 5.05
CA ASN A 274 14.67 -18.00 5.43
C ASN A 274 14.47 -18.23 6.94
N GLY A 275 13.69 -17.37 7.60
CA GLY A 275 13.47 -17.43 9.05
C GLY A 275 14.63 -16.94 9.93
N LEU A 276 15.75 -16.52 9.34
CA LEU A 276 16.88 -15.93 10.05
C LEU A 276 16.82 -14.41 9.98
N ALA A 277 16.95 -13.74 11.12
CA ALA A 277 16.99 -12.28 11.17
C ALA A 277 18.22 -11.76 10.40
N ILE A 278 17.99 -10.86 9.43
CA ILE A 278 19.07 -10.08 8.83
C ILE A 278 19.45 -8.93 9.76
N ARG A 279 20.69 -8.43 9.62
CA ARG A 279 21.22 -7.36 10.47
C ARG A 279 20.28 -6.15 10.44
N LYS A 280 19.80 -5.76 11.61
CA LYS A 280 18.99 -4.55 11.85
C LYS A 280 19.71 -3.33 11.24
N ALA A 281 19.01 -2.61 10.38
CA ALA A 281 19.42 -1.29 9.91
C ALA A 281 18.61 -0.27 10.70
N ASP A 282 19.31 0.59 11.43
CA ASP A 282 18.71 1.66 12.21
C ASP A 282 19.08 2.99 11.54
N THR A 283 18.07 3.70 11.04
CA THR A 283 18.13 5.08 10.51
C THR A 283 17.56 6.10 11.49
N GLY A 284 17.05 5.68 12.65
CA GLY A 284 16.56 6.56 13.72
C GLY A 284 17.66 7.46 14.27
N GLY A 285 17.36 8.75 14.42
CA GLY A 285 18.25 9.72 15.03
C GLY A 285 18.28 11.09 14.36
N GLY A 286 18.86 12.04 15.09
CA GLY A 286 19.02 13.41 14.64
C GLY A 286 20.17 13.58 13.65
N SER A 287 19.94 14.40 12.64
CA SER A 287 20.93 14.88 11.70
C SER A 287 20.81 16.39 11.54
N VAL A 288 21.92 17.09 11.61
CA VAL A 288 22.02 18.51 11.27
C VAL A 288 22.58 18.62 9.86
N LYS A 289 21.99 19.52 9.07
CA LYS A 289 22.44 19.88 7.74
C LYS A 289 22.82 21.36 7.72
N LEU A 290 24.00 21.68 7.19
CA LEU A 290 24.44 23.04 6.91
C LEU A 290 24.61 23.20 5.40
N GLU A 291 24.07 24.27 4.85
CA GLU A 291 24.23 24.67 3.45
C GLU A 291 24.83 26.06 3.35
N LEU A 292 25.78 26.23 2.45
CA LEU A 292 26.41 27.50 2.11
C LEU A 292 26.44 27.61 0.59
N GLY A 293 26.15 28.80 0.06
CA GLY A 293 26.35 29.02 -1.37
C GLY A 293 26.50 30.47 -1.76
N ALA A 294 27.04 30.66 -2.95
CA ALA A 294 27.33 31.94 -3.56
C ALA A 294 27.01 31.88 -5.05
N THR A 295 26.12 32.76 -5.50
CA THR A 295 25.72 32.86 -6.90
C THR A 295 26.11 34.24 -7.42
N MET A 296 26.93 34.29 -8.47
CA MET A 296 27.20 35.49 -9.25
C MET A 296 26.27 35.51 -10.46
N HIS A 297 25.49 36.58 -10.61
CA HIS A 297 24.63 36.76 -11.78
C HIS A 297 25.37 37.56 -12.85
N SER A 298 25.10 37.28 -14.12
CA SER A 298 25.61 38.08 -15.23
C SER A 298 25.03 39.50 -15.16
N SER A 299 25.87 40.51 -15.40
CA SER A 299 25.49 41.92 -15.50
C SER A 299 25.99 42.52 -16.81
N GLN A 300 25.66 43.79 -17.11
CA GLN A 300 26.19 44.47 -18.32
C GLN A 300 27.73 44.48 -18.38
N ASP A 301 28.41 44.39 -17.24
CA ASP A 301 29.87 44.44 -17.14
C ASP A 301 30.53 43.05 -16.93
N SER A 302 29.73 41.98 -16.77
CA SER A 302 30.23 40.61 -16.57
C SER A 302 29.32 39.58 -17.25
N PRO A 303 29.77 38.93 -18.34
CA PRO A 303 28.99 37.89 -19.04
C PRO A 303 28.96 36.55 -18.29
N TRP A 304 29.68 36.45 -17.17
CA TRP A 304 29.82 35.22 -16.41
C TRP A 304 28.73 35.07 -15.37
N LYS A 305 28.14 33.88 -15.32
CA LYS A 305 27.32 33.39 -14.22
C LYS A 305 28.10 32.29 -13.51
N LEU A 306 28.20 32.40 -12.19
CA LEU A 306 28.84 31.41 -11.33
C LEU A 306 27.84 30.98 -10.26
N ASP A 307 27.78 29.69 -9.97
CA ASP A 307 27.07 29.14 -8.81
C ASP A 307 27.99 28.20 -8.06
N LEU A 308 28.14 28.46 -6.76
CA LEU A 308 28.89 27.65 -5.82
C LEU A 308 27.95 27.21 -4.71
N ASN A 309 27.92 25.91 -4.42
CA ASN A 309 27.20 25.38 -3.28
C ASN A 309 28.02 24.33 -2.53
N LEU A 310 27.84 24.31 -1.22
CA LEU A 310 28.43 23.34 -0.30
C LEU A 310 27.37 22.95 0.73
N THR A 311 27.17 21.65 0.91
CA THR A 311 26.23 21.07 1.86
C THR A 311 26.96 20.04 2.71
N GLY A 312 26.81 20.13 4.03
CA GLY A 312 27.36 19.17 4.98
C GLY A 312 26.28 18.58 5.89
N PHE A 313 26.41 17.30 6.22
CA PHE A 313 25.57 16.59 7.17
C PHE A 313 26.39 16.05 8.35
N ALA A 314 25.86 16.20 9.55
CA ALA A 314 26.43 15.64 10.79
C ALA A 314 25.34 15.00 11.64
N GLY A 315 25.62 13.84 12.25
CA GLY A 315 24.67 13.07 13.05
C GLY A 315 24.48 11.67 12.50
N LYS A 316 23.21 11.25 12.35
CA LYS A 316 22.85 9.94 11.76
C LYS A 316 23.17 9.90 10.27
N LYS A 317 22.81 10.94 9.51
CA LYS A 317 23.30 11.21 8.15
C LYS A 317 24.66 11.91 8.25
N ARG A 318 25.61 11.48 7.42
CA ARG A 318 26.98 12.03 7.37
C ARG A 318 27.46 12.16 5.93
N GLY A 319 28.13 13.26 5.64
CA GLY A 319 28.74 13.48 4.33
C GLY A 319 28.83 14.96 3.99
N VAL A 320 29.59 15.25 2.95
CA VAL A 320 29.71 16.59 2.37
C VAL A 320 29.52 16.45 0.87
N SER A 321 28.72 17.33 0.28
CA SER A 321 28.53 17.46 -1.15
C SER A 321 28.65 18.93 -1.55
N GLY A 322 28.98 19.19 -2.80
CA GLY A 322 29.04 20.54 -3.32
C GLY A 322 29.08 20.55 -4.84
N GLY A 323 28.80 21.71 -5.41
CA GLY A 323 28.70 21.90 -6.84
C GLY A 323 29.28 23.25 -7.26
N LEU A 324 29.85 23.25 -8.46
CA LEU A 324 30.31 24.42 -9.18
C LEU A 324 29.61 24.43 -10.54
N SER A 325 28.93 25.53 -10.86
CA SER A 325 28.37 25.78 -12.18
C SER A 325 28.91 27.09 -12.73
N ILE A 326 29.39 27.06 -13.98
CA ILE A 326 29.89 28.23 -14.71
C ILE A 326 29.12 28.30 -16.02
N ALA A 327 28.56 29.46 -16.31
CA ALA A 327 27.96 29.74 -17.61
C ALA A 327 28.47 31.08 -18.15
N TYR A 328 28.70 31.13 -19.46
CA TYR A 328 28.98 32.34 -20.20
C TYR A 328 27.74 32.70 -21.01
N LEU A 329 27.21 33.90 -20.82
CA LEU A 329 26.04 34.40 -21.54
C LEU A 329 26.50 35.36 -22.64
N PHE A 330 26.04 35.07 -23.87
CA PHE A 330 26.28 35.86 -25.07
C PHE A 330 25.24 36.98 -25.21
#